data_AF-A0A7Y3KYK3-F1
#
_entry.id   AF-A0A7Y3KYK3-F1
#
_cell.length_a   1.000
_cell.length_b   1.000
_cell.length_c   1.000
_cell.angle_alpha   90.00
_cell.angle_beta   90.00
_cell.angle_gamma   90.00
#
_symmetry.space_group_name_H-M   'P 1'
#
loop_
_entity.id
_entity.type
_entity.pdbx_description
1 polymer ?
#
loop_
_entity_poly.entity_id
_entity_poly.type
_entity_poly.pdbx_seq_one_letter_code
_entity_poly.pdbx_strand_id
1 'polypeptide(L)'
;MSNWFVPHDDDLVGGAPRRNWVLLEFVALAIVATVILEALGGIIGAALYSSTTVTYGVSIFWLAIEFGTRWVNPPFAGLLLAELAVCWMSFGQWAGPDQDASLATRLVHLRRLVFLINASIISFVLLLLAALGAFASLIGVNRSNSGVTGAQLWASNIYSGFDTLAVIVLTFVGLVAALRLRRATRRYVDSHPVETPSA
;
A
#
# COMPACT_ATOMS: atom_id res chain seq x y z
N MET A 1 -0.80 35.39 9.13
CA MET A 1 -0.62 33.93 9.19
C MET A 1 0.09 33.51 7.92
N SER A 2 1.04 32.60 8.06
CA SER A 2 2.35 32.63 7.41
C SER A 2 2.43 31.99 6.02
N ASN A 3 2.97 32.76 5.07
CA ASN A 3 3.44 32.35 3.74
C ASN A 3 4.69 31.47 3.85
N TRP A 4 4.55 30.14 3.95
CA TRP A 4 5.69 29.20 3.99
C TRP A 4 5.92 28.40 2.70
N PHE A 5 5.19 28.69 1.62
CA PHE A 5 5.43 28.06 0.32
C PHE A 5 5.24 29.09 -0.79
N VAL A 6 6.19 30.00 -0.91
CA VAL A 6 6.41 30.71 -2.18
C VAL A 6 7.52 29.94 -2.88
N PRO A 7 7.23 29.15 -3.93
CA PRO A 7 8.27 28.57 -4.76
C PRO A 7 9.06 29.73 -5.36
N HIS A 8 10.37 29.80 -5.09
CA HIS A 8 11.25 30.76 -5.74
C HIS A 8 11.34 30.43 -7.23
N ASP A 9 11.32 31.46 -8.08
CA ASP A 9 11.53 31.40 -9.53
C ASP A 9 12.92 30.86 -9.96
N ASP A 10 13.74 30.41 -9.02
CA ASP A 10 15.07 29.83 -9.20
C ASP A 10 15.06 28.37 -9.70
N ASP A 11 13.88 27.80 -10.00
CA ASP A 11 13.73 26.40 -10.41
C ASP A 11 13.92 26.12 -11.89
N LEU A 12 14.31 27.13 -12.69
CA LEU A 12 14.60 27.01 -14.11
C LEU A 12 16.07 27.35 -14.43
N VAL A 13 17.02 26.55 -13.94
CA VAL A 13 18.36 26.50 -14.53
C VAL A 13 18.31 25.55 -15.74
N GLY A 14 18.18 26.11 -16.95
CA GLY A 14 18.37 25.36 -18.21
C GLY A 14 17.12 24.74 -18.85
N GLY A 15 15.91 25.25 -18.58
CA GLY A 15 14.69 24.87 -19.30
C GLY A 15 14.15 23.45 -19.03
N ALA A 16 14.83 22.66 -18.19
CA ALA A 16 14.33 21.39 -17.70
C ALA A 16 13.62 21.62 -16.36
N PRO A 17 12.34 21.25 -16.20
CA PRO A 17 11.66 21.37 -14.91
C PRO A 17 12.45 20.54 -13.88
N ARG A 18 12.96 21.20 -12.84
CA ARG A 18 13.55 20.52 -11.69
C ARG A 18 12.60 19.45 -11.21
N ARG A 19 13.16 18.32 -10.79
CA ARG A 19 12.47 17.16 -10.23
C ARG A 19 11.90 17.51 -8.84
N ASN A 20 11.05 18.53 -8.77
CA ASN A 20 10.37 18.95 -7.56
C ASN A 20 9.26 17.94 -7.30
N TRP A 21 9.42 17.21 -6.21
CA TRP A 21 8.40 16.32 -5.68
C TRP A 21 7.48 17.16 -4.81
N VAL A 22 6.17 17.02 -5.00
CA VAL A 22 5.19 17.74 -4.17
C VAL A 22 5.04 16.99 -2.83
N LEU A 23 4.72 17.72 -1.74
CA LEU A 23 4.52 17.14 -0.41
C LEU A 23 3.63 15.88 -0.43
N LEU A 24 2.54 15.89 -1.21
CA LEU A 24 1.63 14.74 -1.35
C LEU A 24 2.31 13.51 -1.97
N GLU A 25 3.23 13.71 -2.92
CA GLU A 25 4.00 12.61 -3.51
C GLU A 25 5.00 12.03 -2.48
N PHE A 26 5.61 12.88 -1.65
CA PHE A 26 6.49 12.44 -0.55
C PHE A 26 5.73 11.67 0.52
N VAL A 27 4.54 12.13 0.91
CA VAL A 27 3.69 11.43 1.88
C VAL A 27 3.31 10.05 1.36
N ALA A 28 2.88 9.96 0.10
CA ALA A 28 2.56 8.67 -0.52
C ALA A 28 3.79 7.74 -0.56
N LEU A 29 4.95 8.26 -0.96
CA LEU A 29 6.20 7.50 -1.01
C LEU A 29 6.65 7.03 0.39
N ALA A 30 6.47 7.86 1.41
CA ALA A 30 6.77 7.49 2.80
C ALA A 30 5.88 6.34 3.27
N ILE A 31 4.57 6.37 2.95
CA ILE A 31 3.64 5.29 3.29
C ILE A 31 4.05 3.98 2.60
N VAL A 32 4.36 4.03 1.30
CA VAL A 32 4.88 2.85 0.56
C VAL A 32 6.17 2.32 1.18
N ALA A 33 7.09 3.21 1.57
CA ALA A 33 8.35 2.81 2.19
C ALA A 33 8.13 2.12 3.56
N THR A 34 7.24 2.66 4.40
CA THR A 34 6.85 2.04 5.67
C THR A 34 6.26 0.66 5.44
N VAL A 35 5.39 0.52 4.44
CA VAL A 35 4.77 -0.76 4.06
C VAL A 35 5.83 -1.81 3.67
N ILE A 36 6.81 -1.41 2.86
CA ILE A 36 7.90 -2.29 2.45
C ILE A 36 8.77 -2.69 3.65
N LEU A 37 9.09 -1.75 4.54
CA LEU A 37 9.90 -2.03 5.72
C LEU A 37 9.21 -3.01 6.68
N GLU A 38 7.91 -2.86 6.90
CA GLU A 38 7.16 -3.80 7.73
C GLU A 38 7.06 -5.18 7.08
N ALA A 39 6.82 -5.26 5.78
CA ALA A 39 6.80 -6.53 5.06
C ALA A 39 8.16 -7.26 5.16
N LEU A 40 9.27 -6.53 4.96
CA LEU A 40 10.62 -7.07 5.11
C LEU A 40 10.90 -7.50 6.55
N GLY A 41 10.53 -6.68 7.53
CA GLY A 41 10.66 -7.00 8.95
C GLY A 41 9.89 -8.27 9.33
N GLY A 42 8.68 -8.44 8.80
CA GLY A 42 7.86 -9.63 8.97
C GLY A 42 8.52 -10.89 8.38
N ILE A 43 9.04 -10.81 7.15
CA ILE A 43 9.75 -11.92 6.49
C ILE A 43 11.00 -12.32 7.29
N ILE A 44 11.83 -11.33 7.68
CA ILE A 44 13.07 -11.57 8.44
C ILE A 44 12.73 -12.17 9.81
N GLY A 45 11.74 -11.61 10.52
CA GLY A 45 11.30 -12.11 11.82
C GLY A 45 10.79 -13.54 11.74
N ALA A 46 9.98 -13.88 10.73
CA ALA A 46 9.50 -15.24 10.50
C ALA A 46 10.65 -16.22 10.22
N ALA A 47 11.62 -15.81 9.38
CA ALA A 47 12.79 -16.63 9.06
C ALA A 47 13.63 -16.92 10.31
N LEU A 48 13.95 -15.87 11.11
CA LEU A 48 14.73 -16.01 12.34
C LEU A 48 14.01 -16.88 13.38
N TYR A 49 12.70 -16.68 13.58
CA TYR A 49 11.93 -17.51 14.49
C TYR A 49 11.93 -18.98 14.04
N SER A 50 11.65 -19.24 12.75
CA SER A 50 11.65 -20.60 12.20
C SER A 50 12.99 -21.33 12.35
N SER A 51 14.11 -20.57 12.33
CA SER A 51 15.46 -21.12 12.53
C SER A 51 15.77 -21.52 13.98
N THR A 52 15.02 -20.98 14.95
CA THR A 52 15.28 -21.19 16.39
C THR A 52 14.27 -22.14 17.05
N THR A 53 13.06 -22.28 16.51
CA THR A 53 12.05 -23.20 17.03
C THR A 53 11.94 -24.47 16.19
N VAL A 54 12.78 -25.46 16.51
CA VAL A 54 12.54 -26.87 16.14
C VAL A 54 11.68 -27.48 17.25
N THR A 55 10.37 -27.25 17.24
CA THR A 55 9.51 -27.66 18.35
C THR A 55 8.25 -28.38 17.85
N TYR A 56 8.27 -29.70 18.03
CA TYR A 56 7.17 -30.66 18.13
C TYR A 56 5.90 -30.41 17.29
N GLY A 57 5.77 -31.13 16.17
CA GLY A 57 4.48 -31.53 15.58
C GLY A 57 3.72 -30.47 14.77
N VAL A 58 4.03 -29.19 14.91
CA VAL A 58 3.50 -28.14 14.02
C VAL A 58 4.47 -27.97 12.85
N SER A 59 4.01 -28.23 11.63
CA SER A 59 4.84 -28.07 10.43
C SER A 59 5.41 -26.65 10.38
N ILE A 60 6.71 -26.51 10.14
CA ILE A 60 7.45 -25.25 9.96
C ILE A 60 6.70 -24.31 9.00
N PHE A 61 6.00 -24.88 8.02
CA PHE A 61 5.12 -24.19 7.09
C PHE A 61 3.99 -23.40 7.78
N TRP A 62 3.30 -24.00 8.75
CA TRP A 62 2.18 -23.34 9.45
C TRP A 62 2.67 -22.22 10.39
N LEU A 63 3.82 -22.40 11.02
CA LEU A 63 4.47 -21.35 11.81
C LEU A 63 4.93 -20.18 10.93
N ALA A 64 5.52 -20.45 9.77
CA ALA A 64 5.92 -19.40 8.82
C ALA A 64 4.70 -18.58 8.35
N ILE A 65 3.56 -19.24 8.11
CA ILE A 65 2.30 -18.56 7.82
C ILE A 65 1.84 -17.75 9.03
N GLU A 66 1.79 -18.32 10.23
CA GLU A 66 1.35 -17.61 11.44
C GLU A 66 2.17 -16.32 11.68
N PHE A 67 3.51 -16.40 11.67
CA PHE A 67 4.37 -15.22 11.84
C PHE A 67 4.27 -14.25 10.68
N GLY A 68 4.20 -14.77 9.46
CA GLY A 68 3.96 -14.02 8.24
C GLY A 68 2.56 -13.40 8.17
N THR A 69 1.72 -13.57 9.19
CA THR A 69 0.37 -12.98 9.23
C THR A 69 0.20 -11.97 10.36
N ARG A 70 1.17 -11.86 11.27
CA ARG A 70 1.15 -10.89 12.38
C ARG A 70 1.23 -9.43 11.93
N TRP A 71 1.67 -9.18 10.70
CA TRP A 71 1.68 -7.85 10.06
C TRP A 71 0.41 -7.57 9.25
N VAL A 72 -0.49 -8.55 9.11
CA VAL A 72 -1.82 -8.37 8.51
C VAL A 72 -2.72 -7.75 9.57
N ASN A 73 -2.69 -6.42 9.69
CA ASN A 73 -3.53 -5.72 10.64
C ASN A 73 -4.40 -4.64 9.96
N PRO A 74 -5.58 -4.32 10.54
CA PRO A 74 -6.44 -3.27 10.00
C PRO A 74 -5.77 -1.90 9.84
N PRO A 75 -4.91 -1.43 10.78
CA PRO A 75 -4.18 -0.17 10.61
C PRO A 75 -3.36 -0.09 9.32
N PHE A 76 -2.70 -1.18 8.92
CA PHE A 76 -1.87 -1.23 7.73
C PHE A 76 -2.70 -1.13 6.44
N ALA A 77 -3.83 -1.85 6.39
CA ALA A 77 -4.80 -1.69 5.31
C ALA A 77 -5.36 -0.26 5.25
N GLY A 78 -5.57 0.36 6.42
CA GLY A 78 -5.97 1.76 6.54
C GLY A 78 -4.93 2.74 6.00
N LEU A 79 -3.64 2.52 6.27
CA LEU A 79 -2.56 3.35 5.74
C LEU A 79 -2.48 3.30 4.21
N LEU A 80 -2.62 2.11 3.61
CA LEU A 80 -2.67 1.97 2.15
C LEU A 80 -3.90 2.65 1.54
N LEU A 81 -5.04 2.60 2.23
CA LEU A 81 -6.24 3.34 1.81
C LEU A 81 -6.04 4.86 1.91
N ALA A 82 -5.34 5.33 2.95
CA ALA A 82 -5.00 6.75 3.10
C ALA A 82 -4.05 7.23 1.99
N GLU A 83 -3.03 6.43 1.65
CA GLU A 83 -2.16 6.69 0.49
C GLU A 83 -2.99 6.81 -0.78
N LEU A 84 -3.92 5.87 -1.00
CA LEU A 84 -4.77 5.89 -2.19
C LEU A 84 -5.72 7.10 -2.22
N ALA A 85 -6.22 7.53 -1.06
CA ALA A 85 -7.02 8.74 -0.94
C ALA A 85 -6.19 10.00 -1.30
N VAL A 86 -4.93 10.06 -0.84
CA VAL A 86 -3.98 11.12 -1.25
C VAL A 86 -3.73 11.08 -2.76
N CYS A 87 -3.57 9.89 -3.34
CA CYS A 87 -3.43 9.75 -4.78
C CYS A 87 -4.67 10.22 -5.54
N TRP A 88 -5.87 9.90 -5.04
CA TRP A 88 -7.14 10.32 -5.63
C TRP A 88 -7.30 11.85 -5.59
N MET A 89 -7.01 12.48 -4.45
CA MET A 89 -7.06 13.94 -4.31
C MET A 89 -6.06 14.62 -5.25
N SER A 90 -4.83 14.11 -5.30
CA SER A 90 -3.79 14.64 -6.20
C SER A 90 -4.17 14.49 -7.68
N PHE A 91 -4.81 13.39 -8.06
CA PHE A 91 -5.36 13.22 -9.42
C PHE A 91 -6.38 14.32 -9.74
N GLY A 92 -7.33 14.58 -8.84
CA GLY A 92 -8.34 15.63 -9.01
C GLY A 92 -7.70 17.02 -9.13
N GLN A 93 -6.66 17.27 -8.33
CA GLN A 93 -5.88 18.51 -8.41
C GLN A 93 -5.24 18.68 -9.78
N TRP A 94 -4.56 17.66 -10.33
CA TRP A 94 -3.77 17.80 -11.56
C TRP A 94 -4.53 17.54 -12.87
N ALA A 95 -5.64 16.82 -12.82
CA ALA A 95 -6.51 16.58 -13.98
C ALA A 95 -7.62 17.64 -14.14
N GLY A 96 -7.83 18.49 -13.12
CA GLY A 96 -8.89 19.50 -13.08
C GLY A 96 -8.68 20.68 -14.05
N PRO A 97 -9.77 21.39 -14.41
CA PRO A 97 -9.78 22.49 -15.38
C PRO A 97 -9.09 23.77 -14.85
N ASP A 98 -9.11 24.00 -13.54
CA ASP A 98 -8.65 25.25 -12.92
C ASP A 98 -7.21 25.11 -12.42
N GLN A 99 -6.24 25.14 -13.34
CA GLN A 99 -4.84 25.04 -12.95
C GLN A 99 -3.91 26.00 -13.67
N ASP A 100 -3.13 26.71 -12.85
CA ASP A 100 -2.10 27.67 -13.26
C ASP A 100 -0.84 27.00 -13.83
N ALA A 101 -0.67 25.69 -13.63
CA ALA A 101 0.51 24.94 -14.07
C ALA A 101 0.43 24.49 -15.53
N SER A 102 1.57 24.51 -16.24
CA SER A 102 1.67 24.00 -17.62
C SER A 102 1.24 22.54 -17.74
N LEU A 103 0.66 22.18 -18.89
CA LEU A 103 0.24 20.80 -19.19
C LEU A 103 1.40 19.80 -19.05
N ALA A 104 2.60 20.18 -19.49
CA ALA A 104 3.79 19.36 -19.39
C ALA A 104 4.15 19.02 -17.93
N THR A 105 4.10 20.02 -17.03
CA THR A 105 4.34 19.82 -15.59
C THR A 105 3.31 18.88 -14.97
N ARG A 106 2.02 19.10 -15.27
CA ARG A 106 0.93 18.25 -14.76
C ARG A 106 1.07 16.80 -15.18
N LEU A 107 1.44 16.55 -16.45
CA LEU A 107 1.63 15.19 -16.96
C LEU A 107 2.79 14.46 -16.28
N VAL A 108 3.85 15.17 -15.85
CA VAL A 108 4.92 14.57 -15.04
C VAL A 108 4.38 14.06 -13.70
N HIS A 109 3.60 14.88 -12.98
CA HIS A 109 2.99 14.47 -11.71
C HIS A 109 2.00 13.32 -11.89
N LEU A 110 1.17 13.35 -12.93
CA LEU A 110 0.24 12.25 -13.24
C LEU A 110 0.98 10.94 -13.60
N ARG A 111 2.13 10.99 -14.27
CA ARG A 111 2.96 9.81 -14.53
C ARG A 111 3.57 9.25 -13.25
N ARG A 112 4.06 10.11 -12.34
CA ARG A 112 4.53 9.69 -11.00
C ARG A 112 3.41 9.09 -10.17
N LEU A 113 2.21 9.65 -10.28
CA LEU A 113 1.02 9.13 -9.63
C LEU A 113 0.68 7.72 -10.12
N VAL A 114 0.78 7.45 -11.42
CA VAL A 114 0.62 6.08 -11.97
C VAL A 114 1.62 5.11 -11.37
N PHE A 115 2.87 5.53 -11.15
CA PHE A 115 3.88 4.71 -10.47
C PHE A 115 3.45 4.39 -9.03
N LEU A 116 3.06 5.39 -8.25
CA LEU A 116 2.59 5.21 -6.88
C LEU A 116 1.37 4.27 -6.81
N ILE A 117 0.35 4.49 -7.65
CA ILE A 117 -0.83 3.63 -7.70
C ILE A 117 -0.46 2.17 -8.04
N ASN A 118 0.50 1.94 -8.94
CA ASN A 118 0.96 0.57 -9.21
C ASN A 118 1.64 -0.06 -7.99
N ALA A 119 2.43 0.72 -7.24
CA ALA A 119 3.03 0.27 -6.00
C ALA A 119 1.94 -0.08 -4.97
N SER A 120 0.93 0.77 -4.77
CA SER A 120 -0.17 0.47 -3.85
C SER A 120 -0.97 -0.78 -4.29
N ILE A 121 -1.18 -1.00 -5.60
CA ILE A 121 -1.80 -2.24 -6.11
C ILE A 121 -0.99 -3.47 -5.69
N ILE A 122 0.33 -3.44 -5.86
CA ILE A 122 1.20 -4.54 -5.44
C ILE A 122 1.08 -4.75 -3.92
N SER A 123 1.12 -3.67 -3.14
CA SER A 123 0.97 -3.72 -1.69
C SER A 123 -0.37 -4.34 -1.26
N PHE A 124 -1.49 -3.94 -1.88
CA PHE A 124 -2.80 -4.55 -1.62
C PHE A 124 -2.84 -6.03 -2.02
N VAL A 125 -2.24 -6.42 -3.15
CA VAL A 125 -2.18 -7.84 -3.54
C VAL A 125 -1.38 -8.66 -2.53
N LEU A 126 -0.22 -8.17 -2.10
CA LEU A 126 0.60 -8.84 -1.08
C LEU A 126 -0.14 -8.95 0.26
N LEU A 127 -0.80 -7.87 0.68
CA LEU A 127 -1.59 -7.86 1.91
C LEU A 127 -2.78 -8.83 1.83
N LEU A 128 -3.43 -8.94 0.67
CA LEU A 128 -4.53 -9.88 0.47
C LEU A 128 -4.05 -11.33 0.56
N LEU A 129 -2.93 -11.65 -0.09
CA LEU A 129 -2.34 -12.99 -0.04
C LEU A 129 -1.93 -13.35 1.40
N ALA A 130 -1.34 -12.40 2.13
CA ALA A 130 -1.00 -12.59 3.53
C ALA A 130 -2.26 -12.80 4.39
N ALA A 131 -3.32 -12.01 4.21
CA ALA A 131 -4.57 -12.16 4.94
C ALA A 131 -5.26 -13.51 4.67
N LEU A 132 -5.23 -14.00 3.43
CA LEU A 132 -5.72 -15.33 3.09
C LEU A 132 -4.88 -16.43 3.75
N GLY A 133 -3.56 -16.25 3.83
CA GLY A 133 -2.67 -17.12 4.61
C GLY A 133 -3.03 -17.14 6.10
N ALA A 134 -3.30 -15.98 6.68
CA ALA A 134 -3.72 -15.82 8.08
C ALA A 134 -4.99 -16.61 8.37
N PHE A 135 -5.96 -16.44 7.48
CA PHE A 135 -7.24 -17.14 7.57
C PHE A 135 -7.07 -18.65 7.48
N ALA A 136 -6.23 -19.15 6.56
CA ALA A 136 -5.94 -20.57 6.43
C ALA A 136 -5.22 -21.14 7.67
N SER A 137 -4.30 -20.37 8.27
CA SER A 137 -3.62 -20.73 9.53
C SER A 137 -4.61 -20.90 10.69
N LEU A 138 -5.57 -19.98 10.85
CA LEU A 138 -6.61 -20.08 11.88
C LEU A 138 -7.42 -21.38 11.76
N ILE A 139 -7.69 -21.85 10.54
CA ILE A 139 -8.38 -23.13 10.31
C ILE A 139 -7.46 -24.32 10.65
N GLY A 140 -6.17 -24.23 10.29
CA GLY A 140 -5.18 -25.28 10.54
C GLY A 140 -4.88 -25.50 12.02
N VAL A 141 -4.64 -24.43 12.78
CA VAL A 141 -4.31 -24.48 14.22
C VAL A 141 -5.50 -24.98 15.07
N ASN A 142 -6.73 -24.66 14.67
CA ASN A 142 -7.92 -25.19 15.34
C ASN A 142 -8.10 -26.71 15.18
N ARG A 143 -7.52 -27.32 14.13
CA ARG A 143 -7.53 -28.79 13.98
C ARG A 143 -6.51 -29.48 14.88
N SER A 144 -5.41 -28.81 15.25
CA SER A 144 -4.33 -29.43 16.04
C SER A 144 -4.49 -29.28 17.56
N ASN A 145 -5.30 -28.33 18.04
CA ASN A 145 -5.38 -27.97 19.47
C ASN A 145 -6.66 -28.44 20.19
N SER A 146 -7.23 -29.59 19.81
CA SER A 146 -8.48 -30.13 20.36
C SER A 146 -8.47 -30.50 21.86
N GLY A 147 -7.39 -30.21 22.61
CA GLY A 147 -7.21 -30.56 24.02
C GLY A 147 -7.04 -29.40 25.01
N VAL A 148 -7.04 -28.13 24.58
CA VAL A 148 -6.77 -26.98 25.47
C VAL A 148 -8.06 -26.18 25.74
N THR A 149 -8.24 -25.74 26.99
CA THR A 149 -9.42 -25.06 27.56
C THR A 149 -10.09 -24.06 26.60
N GLY A 150 -11.32 -24.40 26.19
CA GLY A 150 -11.93 -23.88 24.97
C GLY A 150 -12.27 -22.38 24.94
N ALA A 151 -12.48 -21.70 26.07
CA ALA A 151 -13.05 -20.34 26.05
C ALA A 151 -12.05 -19.24 25.65
N GLN A 152 -10.81 -19.26 26.17
CA GLN A 152 -9.81 -18.22 25.85
C GLN A 152 -9.24 -18.38 24.43
N LEU A 153 -9.01 -19.62 23.99
CA LEU A 153 -8.59 -19.90 22.62
C LEU A 153 -9.69 -19.53 21.61
N TRP A 154 -10.96 -19.80 21.92
CA TRP A 154 -12.07 -19.37 21.07
C TRP A 154 -12.20 -17.86 20.96
N ALA A 155 -12.11 -17.12 22.08
CA ALA A 155 -12.20 -15.67 22.06
C ALA A 155 -11.08 -15.03 21.22
N SER A 156 -9.84 -15.51 21.39
CA SER A 156 -8.70 -15.07 20.57
C SER A 156 -8.88 -15.40 19.09
N ASN A 157 -9.36 -16.62 18.77
CA ASN A 157 -9.57 -17.03 17.38
C ASN A 157 -10.69 -16.27 16.68
N ILE A 158 -11.79 -15.96 17.40
CA ILE A 158 -12.86 -15.11 16.89
C ILE A 158 -12.33 -13.71 16.59
N TYR A 159 -11.60 -13.11 17.53
CA TYR A 159 -11.04 -11.76 17.38
C TYR A 159 -10.06 -11.70 16.18
N SER A 160 -9.09 -12.61 16.12
CA SER A 160 -8.15 -12.71 14.99
C SER A 160 -8.86 -13.01 13.66
N GLY A 161 -9.96 -13.78 13.69
CA GLY A 161 -10.79 -14.04 12.52
C GLY A 161 -11.47 -12.78 12.00
N PHE A 162 -12.06 -11.97 12.87
CA PHE A 162 -12.68 -10.69 12.49
C PHE A 162 -11.66 -9.68 11.99
N ASP A 163 -10.49 -9.58 12.61
CA ASP A 163 -9.40 -8.71 12.14
C ASP A 163 -8.94 -9.12 10.73
N THR A 164 -8.75 -10.42 10.51
CA THR A 164 -8.36 -10.94 9.19
C THR A 164 -9.42 -10.64 8.14
N LEU A 165 -10.70 -10.83 8.46
CA LEU A 165 -11.82 -10.50 7.58
C LEU A 165 -11.87 -8.99 7.27
N ALA A 166 -11.68 -8.14 8.27
CA ALA A 166 -11.63 -6.69 8.10
C ALA A 166 -10.49 -6.31 7.13
N VAL A 167 -9.30 -6.89 7.29
CA VAL A 167 -8.18 -6.65 6.37
C VAL A 167 -8.50 -7.13 4.96
N ILE A 168 -9.10 -8.31 4.78
CA ILE A 168 -9.53 -8.81 3.46
C ILE A 168 -10.49 -7.80 2.80
N VAL A 169 -11.50 -7.33 3.53
CA VAL A 169 -12.48 -6.36 3.03
C VAL A 169 -11.82 -5.03 2.65
N LEU A 170 -11.03 -4.45 3.55
CA LEU A 170 -10.35 -3.17 3.31
C LEU A 170 -9.38 -3.26 2.12
N THR A 171 -8.63 -4.36 2.05
CA THR A 171 -7.68 -4.62 0.97
C THR A 171 -8.39 -4.80 -0.37
N PHE A 172 -9.51 -5.52 -0.40
CA PHE A 172 -10.30 -5.69 -1.61
C PHE A 172 -10.89 -4.36 -2.10
N VAL A 173 -11.47 -3.58 -1.19
CA VAL A 173 -11.99 -2.23 -1.51
C VAL A 173 -10.87 -1.33 -2.04
N GLY A 174 -9.71 -1.32 -1.36
CA GLY A 174 -8.53 -0.56 -1.76
C GLY A 174 -8.01 -0.96 -3.14
N LEU A 175 -7.94 -2.26 -3.42
CA LEU A 175 -7.52 -2.78 -4.73
C LEU A 175 -8.48 -2.34 -5.85
N VAL A 176 -9.80 -2.45 -5.64
CA VAL A 176 -10.80 -1.98 -6.60
C VAL A 176 -10.67 -0.48 -6.86
N ALA A 177 -10.52 0.31 -5.79
CA ALA A 177 -10.33 1.75 -5.88
C ALA A 177 -9.03 2.10 -6.62
N ALA A 178 -7.92 1.41 -6.34
CA ALA A 178 -6.62 1.63 -6.98
C ALA A 178 -6.66 1.29 -8.47
N LEU A 179 -7.30 0.18 -8.84
CA LEU A 179 -7.51 -0.19 -10.23
C LEU A 179 -8.38 0.83 -10.99
N ARG A 180 -9.43 1.36 -10.36
CA ARG A 180 -10.26 2.42 -10.93
C ARG A 180 -9.48 3.71 -11.13
N LEU A 181 -8.75 4.16 -10.11
CA LEU A 181 -7.92 5.35 -10.18
C LEU A 181 -6.84 5.20 -11.26
N ARG A 182 -6.12 4.07 -11.30
CA ARG A 182 -5.13 3.77 -12.36
C ARG A 182 -5.70 3.91 -13.76
N ARG A 183 -6.91 3.38 -13.99
CA ARG A 183 -7.58 3.47 -15.30
C ARG A 183 -7.93 4.93 -15.64
N ALA A 184 -8.44 5.69 -14.68
CA ALA A 184 -8.76 7.11 -14.88
C ALA A 184 -7.50 7.93 -15.19
N THR A 185 -6.43 7.76 -14.39
CA THR A 185 -5.17 8.47 -14.57
C THR A 185 -4.51 8.14 -15.92
N ARG A 186 -4.49 6.87 -16.32
CA ARG A 186 -3.92 6.47 -17.63
C ARG A 186 -4.69 7.06 -18.80
N ARG A 187 -6.03 6.93 -18.80
CA ARG A 187 -6.87 7.54 -19.85
C ARG A 187 -6.59 9.02 -20.02
N TYR A 188 -6.43 9.74 -18.90
CA TYR A 188 -6.11 11.15 -18.92
C TYR A 188 -4.75 11.42 -19.59
N VAL A 189 -3.70 10.73 -19.13
CA VAL A 189 -2.33 10.87 -19.67
C VAL A 189 -2.28 10.53 -21.17
N ASP A 190 -2.96 9.46 -21.57
CA ASP A 190 -2.97 9.01 -22.97
C ASP A 190 -3.74 9.95 -23.89
N SER A 191 -4.79 10.63 -23.37
CA SER A 191 -5.57 11.62 -24.12
C SER A 191 -4.89 12.98 -24.29
N HIS A 192 -3.78 13.24 -23.59
CA HIS A 192 -3.05 14.51 -23.64
C HIS A 192 -1.56 14.26 -23.93
N PRO A 193 -1.20 13.82 -25.15
CA PRO A 193 0.20 13.64 -25.51
C PRO A 193 0.95 14.98 -25.46
N VAL A 194 2.15 14.99 -24.88
CA VAL A 194 3.07 16.12 -25.01
C VAL A 194 3.61 16.08 -26.43
N GLU A 195 3.24 17.04 -27.26
CA GLU A 195 3.84 17.21 -28.58
C GLU A 195 5.35 17.40 -28.38
N THR A 196 6.13 16.42 -28.83
CA THR A 196 7.59 16.56 -28.87
C THR A 196 7.91 17.60 -29.95
N PRO A 197 8.58 18.72 -29.62
CA PRO A 197 8.95 19.71 -30.62
C PRO A 197 9.77 19.00 -31.70
N SER A 198 9.33 19.14 -32.96
CA SER A 198 10.05 18.62 -34.12
C SER A 198 11.44 19.24 -34.15
N ALA A 199 12.47 18.37 -34.15
CA ALA A 199 13.88 18.74 -34.21
C ALA A 199 14.25 19.48 -35.50
#